data_AF-A0A7G5ZEH5-F1
#
_entry.id   AF-A0A7G5ZEH5-F1
#
_cell.length_a   1.000
_cell.length_b   1.000
_cell.length_c   1.000
_cell.angle_alpha   90.00
_cell.angle_beta   90.00
_cell.angle_gamma   90.00
#
_symmetry.space_group_name_H-M   'P 1'
#
loop_
_entity.id
_entity.type
_entity.pdbx_description
1 polymer ?
#
loop_
_entity_poly.entity_id
_entity_poly.type
_entity_poly.pdbx_seq_one_letter_code
_entity_poly.pdbx_strand_id
1 'polypeptide(L)' 'MTEFDKNDVRRDRVMAARVDAGLHICSEHGLHPALQFLEQVGVPRRVALRVLCSPELYRQRERRKSARPPH' A
#
# COMPACT_ATOMS: atom_id res chain seq x y z
N MET A 1 1.54 -25.46 -14.09
CA MET A 1 0.52 -24.98 -13.13
C MET A 1 1.21 -24.01 -12.19
N THR A 2 0.91 -22.72 -12.30
CA THR A 2 1.55 -21.66 -11.51
C THR A 2 1.03 -21.69 -10.08
N GLU A 3 1.83 -22.22 -9.17
CA GLU A 3 1.70 -22.01 -7.73
C GLU A 3 1.93 -20.52 -7.44
N PHE A 4 0.84 -19.74 -7.52
CA PHE A 4 0.80 -18.39 -6.99
C PHE A 4 0.84 -18.49 -5.46
N ASP A 5 2.07 -18.50 -4.97
CA ASP A 5 2.55 -18.13 -3.67
C ASP A 5 1.46 -17.41 -2.82
N LYS A 6 0.78 -18.18 -1.96
CA LYS A 6 -0.21 -17.68 -0.99
C LYS A 6 0.42 -16.70 0.02
N ASN A 7 1.75 -16.62 0.09
CA ASN A 7 2.49 -15.73 0.97
C ASN A 7 2.50 -14.30 0.41
N ASP A 8 2.65 -14.14 -0.90
CA ASP A 8 2.65 -12.86 -1.60
C ASP A 8 1.34 -12.09 -1.39
N VAL A 9 0.18 -12.76 -1.46
CA VAL A 9 -1.13 -12.12 -1.25
C VAL A 9 -1.31 -11.62 0.18
N ARG A 10 -0.83 -12.38 1.18
CA ARG A 10 -0.90 -11.98 2.59
C ARG A 10 0.04 -10.80 2.86
N ARG A 11 1.23 -10.81 2.25
CA ARG A 11 2.20 -9.72 2.32
C ARG A 11 1.64 -8.45 1.68
N ASP A 12 0.97 -8.56 0.53
CA ASP A 12 0.31 -7.45 -0.18
C ASP A 12 -0.82 -6.84 0.68
N ARG A 13 -1.63 -7.66 1.37
CA ARG A 13 -2.70 -7.17 2.26
C ARG A 13 -2.19 -6.46 3.51
N VAL A 14 -1.18 -7.02 4.18
CA VAL A 14 -0.57 -6.37 5.36
C VAL A 14 0.12 -5.07 4.95
N MET A 15 0.76 -5.05 3.78
CA MET A 15 1.36 -3.84 3.21
C MET A 15 0.29 -2.78 2.89
N ALA A 16 -0.84 -3.19 2.30
CA ALA A 16 -1.96 -2.28 2.00
C ALA A 16 -2.55 -1.65 3.26
N ALA A 17 -2.76 -2.43 4.33
CA ALA A 17 -3.24 -1.91 5.61
C ALA A 17 -2.26 -0.90 6.24
N ARG A 18 -0.94 -1.15 6.14
CA ARG A 18 0.09 -0.21 6.61
C ARG A 18 0.11 1.08 5.80
N VAL A 19 -0.06 0.98 4.48
CA VAL A 19 -0.15 2.14 3.59
C VAL A 19 -1.40 2.97 3.91
N ASP A 20 -2.55 2.33 4.11
CA ASP A 20 -3.80 3.00 4.45
C ASP A 20 -3.69 3.79 5.77
N ALA A 21 -3.10 3.18 6.80
CA ALA A 21 -2.79 3.87 8.06
C ALA A 21 -1.86 5.07 7.86
N GLY A 22 -0.83 4.94 7.01
CA GLY A 22 0.06 6.05 6.67
C GLY A 22 -0.64 7.20 5.92
N LEU A 23 -1.61 6.88 5.04
CA LEU A 23 -2.42 7.90 4.38
C LEU A 23 -3.34 8.64 5.36
N HIS A 24 -3.90 7.93 6.33
CA HIS A 24 -4.71 8.54 7.39
C HIS A 24 -3.88 9.53 8.22
N ILE A 25 -2.69 9.10 8.68
CA ILE A 25 -1.73 9.96 9.40
C ILE A 25 -1.34 11.18 8.55
N CYS A 26 -1.17 11.00 7.23
CA CYS A 26 -0.84 12.10 6.33
C CYS A 26 -1.95 13.16 6.26
N SER A 27 -3.21 12.71 6.30
CA SER A 27 -4.37 13.59 6.27
C SER A 27 -4.54 14.38 7.57
N GLU A 28 -4.18 13.80 8.72
CA GLU A 28 -4.35 14.45 10.03
C GLU A 28 -3.14 15.26 10.49
N HIS A 29 -1.92 14.76 10.23
CA HIS A 29 -0.68 15.29 10.78
C HIS A 29 0.32 15.77 9.71
N GLY A 30 0.02 15.54 8.43
CA GLY A 30 0.87 15.94 7.32
C GLY A 30 1.93 14.89 6.91
N LEU A 31 2.72 15.25 5.89
CA LEU A 31 3.56 14.29 5.17
C LEU A 31 4.72 13.71 5.99
N HIS A 32 5.38 14.52 6.81
CA HIS A 32 6.55 14.11 7.59
C HIS A 32 6.24 12.98 8.60
N PRO A 33 5.23 13.11 9.49
CA PRO A 33 4.89 12.03 10.42
C PRO A 33 4.39 10.77 9.71
N ALA A 34 3.68 10.91 8.59
CA ALA A 34 3.24 9.78 7.78
C ALA A 34 4.39 9.02 7.13
N LEU A 35 5.39 9.73 6.61
CA LEU A 35 6.59 9.12 6.03
C LEU A 35 7.37 8.34 7.08
N GLN A 36 7.57 8.93 8.26
CA GLN A 36 8.27 8.29 9.37
C GLN A 36 7.55 7.02 9.83
N PHE A 37 6.22 7.05 9.96
CA PHE A 37 5.43 5.87 10.30
C PHE A 37 5.63 4.74 9.27
N LEU A 38 5.54 5.07 7.98
CA LEU A 38 5.70 4.09 6.90
C LEU A 38 7.11 3.47 6.92
N GLU A 39 8.15 4.25 7.15
CA GLU A 39 9.52 3.75 7.31
C GLU A 39 9.65 2.82 8.53
N GLN A 40 9.04 3.17 9.67
CA GLN A 40 9.06 2.35 10.89
C GLN A 40 8.36 1.00 10.73
N VAL A 41 7.25 0.95 9.98
CA VAL A 41 6.54 -0.31 9.69
C VAL A 41 7.16 -1.08 8.53
N GLY A 42 8.34 -0.67 8.04
CA GLY A 42 9.13 -1.38 7.04
C GLY A 42 8.72 -1.11 5.59
N VAL A 43 7.95 -0.06 5.32
CA VAL A 43 7.68 0.39 3.95
C VAL A 43 8.86 1.22 3.45
N PRO A 44 9.48 0.85 2.30
CA PRO A 44 10.61 1.61 1.78
C PRO A 44 10.22 3.06 1.48
N ARG A 45 11.09 4.01 1.81
CA ARG A 45 10.88 5.46 1.60
C ARG A 45 10.37 5.82 0.21
N ARG A 46 10.90 5.19 -0.85
CA ARG A 46 10.44 5.42 -2.24
C ARG A 46 8.98 5.01 -2.46
N VAL A 47 8.54 3.93 -1.82
CA VAL A 47 7.15 3.47 -1.87
C VAL A 47 6.29 4.41 -1.04
N ALA A 48 6.72 4.76 0.17
CA ALA A 48 6.04 5.69 1.06
C ALA A 48 5.78 7.06 0.40
N LEU A 49 6.80 7.68 -0.19
CA LEU A 49 6.64 8.94 -0.94
C LEU A 49 5.69 8.80 -2.12
N ARG A 50 5.74 7.67 -2.84
CA ARG A 50 4.83 7.44 -3.98
C ARG A 50 3.37 7.37 -3.54
N VAL A 51 3.08 6.69 -2.44
CA VAL A 51 1.70 6.58 -1.92
C VAL A 51 1.23 7.88 -1.29
N LEU A 52 2.10 8.59 -0.56
CA LEU A 52 1.76 9.85 0.10
C LEU A 52 1.57 11.00 -0.90
N CYS A 53 2.41 11.10 -1.94
CA CYS A 53 2.34 12.17 -2.94
C CYS A 53 1.39 11.86 -4.10
N SER A 54 0.98 10.60 -4.29
CA SER A 54 0.09 10.20 -5.39
C SER A 54 -0.82 9.02 -5.01
N PRO A 55 -1.71 9.21 -4.02
CA PRO A 55 -2.56 8.13 -3.49
C PRO A 55 -3.53 7.56 -4.54
N GLU A 56 -3.96 8.38 -5.51
CA GLU A 56 -4.89 7.97 -6.56
C GLU A 56 -4.33 6.88 -7.48
N LEU A 57 -3.01 6.90 -7.74
CA LEU A 57 -2.34 5.90 -8.56
C LEU A 57 -2.27 4.53 -7.87
N TYR A 58 -2.23 4.52 -6.54
CA TYR A 58 -2.21 3.28 -5.75
C TYR A 58 -3.58 2.60 -5.74
N ARG A 59 -4.66 3.38 -5.52
CA ARG A 59 -6.05 2.88 -5.55
C ARG A 59 -6.42 2.20 -6.87
N GLN A 60 -5.94 2.71 -8.01
CA GLN A 60 -6.22 2.09 -9.32
C GLN A 60 -5.55 0.72 -9.49
N ARG A 61 -4.35 0.52 -8.93
CA ARG A 61 -3.62 -0.75 -9.04
C ARG A 61 -4.29 -1.86 -8.23
N GLU A 62 -4.84 -1.53 -7.06
CA GLU A 62 -5.61 -2.46 -6.24
C GLU A 62 -6.95 -2.83 -6.91
N ARG A 63 -7.67 -1.86 -7.48
CA ARG A 63 -8.91 -2.15 -8.25
C ARG A 63 -8.68 -3.10 -9.43
N ARG A 64 -7.53 -2.99 -10.12
CA ARG A 64 -7.19 -3.92 -11.22
C ARG A 64 -6.85 -5.33 -10.73
N LYS A 65 -6.25 -5.48 -9.53
CA LYS A 65 -5.96 -6.81 -8.94
C LYS A 65 -7.22 -7.53 -8.46
N SER A 66 -8.22 -6.80 -7.96
CA SER A 66 -9.51 -7.38 -7.54
C SER A 66 -10.47 -7.67 -8.70
N ALA A 67 -10.18 -7.15 -9.90
CA ALA A 67 -10.91 -7.48 -11.12
C ALA A 67 -10.36 -8.77 -11.74
N ARG A 68 -10.47 -9.90 -11.02
CA ARG A 68 -10.31 -11.22 -11.65
C ARG A 68 -11.68 -11.62 -12.19
N PRO A 69 -11.86 -11.81 -13.51
CA PRO A 69 -13.15 -12.22 -14.06
C PRO A 69 -13.47 -13.65 -13.59
N PRO A 70 -14.74 -13.97 -13.29
CA PRO A 70 -15.16 -15.36 -13.15
C PRO A 70 -15.12 -16.00 -14.54
N HIS A 71 -14.53 -17.19 -14.63
CA HIS A 71 -14.63 -18.07 -15.78
C HIS A 71 -15.14 -19.43 -15.30
#